data_AF-A0A7X5Q9X8-F1
#
_entry.id   AF-A0A7X5Q9X8-F1
#
_cell.length_a   1.000
_cell.length_b   1.000
_cell.length_c   1.000
_cell.angle_alpha   90.00
_cell.angle_beta   90.00
_cell.angle_gamma   90.00
#
_symmetry.space_group_name_H-M   'P 1'
#
loop_
_entity.id
_entity.type
_entity.pdbx_description
1 polymer ?
#
loop_
_entity_poly.entity_id
_entity_poly.type
_entity_poly.pdbx_seq_one_letter_code
_entity_poly.pdbx_strand_id
1 'polypeptide(L)'
;MQEKTNQLLEILDVAKKNVPPEFEAWKDHEDSFEVHILELELGEDKPMNERLGVSKGVFPPVEQLEDDELILIVDKILELWEAHHYYAEILEGYPARKAYPLLLSVWEESVPVCTVGGYHFDFYSDEDLHEYLESK
;
A
#
# COMPACT_ATOMS: atom_id res chain seq x y z
N MET A 1 8.69 -5.76 -21.75
CA MET A 1 8.56 -6.08 -20.31
C MET A 1 9.62 -7.09 -19.94
N GLN A 2 10.49 -6.76 -18.99
CA GLN A 2 11.62 -7.59 -18.59
C GLN A 2 11.15 -8.80 -17.75
N GLU A 3 11.86 -9.92 -17.78
CA GLU A 3 11.53 -11.14 -17.02
C GLU A 3 11.41 -10.88 -15.50
N LYS A 4 12.26 -9.99 -14.97
CA LYS A 4 12.22 -9.58 -13.56
C LYS A 4 10.96 -8.81 -13.19
N THR A 5 10.48 -7.94 -14.07
CA THR A 5 9.21 -7.21 -13.89
C THR A 5 8.07 -8.21 -13.75
N ASN A 6 7.97 -9.20 -14.65
CA ASN A 6 6.91 -10.22 -14.58
C ASN A 6 6.95 -11.01 -13.27
N GLN A 7 8.14 -11.42 -12.81
CA GLN A 7 8.30 -12.11 -11.53
C GLN A 7 7.83 -11.25 -10.35
N LEU A 8 8.13 -9.95 -10.37
CA LEU A 8 7.63 -9.02 -9.35
C LEU A 8 6.11 -8.94 -9.37
N LEU A 9 5.50 -8.78 -10.55
CA LEU A 9 4.03 -8.72 -10.65
C LEU A 9 3.37 -10.00 -10.12
N GLU A 10 3.95 -11.17 -10.41
CA GLU A 10 3.48 -12.46 -9.87
C GLU A 10 3.60 -12.54 -8.34
N ILE A 11 4.71 -12.04 -7.76
CA ILE A 11 4.90 -11.97 -6.30
C ILE A 11 3.81 -11.10 -5.67
N LEU A 12 3.52 -9.92 -6.25
CA LEU A 12 2.48 -9.02 -5.76
C LEU A 12 1.09 -9.65 -5.85
N ASP A 13 0.78 -10.35 -6.95
CA ASP A 13 -0.49 -11.06 -7.13
C ASP A 13 -0.68 -12.22 -6.13
N VAL A 14 0.40 -12.91 -5.75
CA VAL A 14 0.36 -13.94 -4.71
C VAL A 14 0.16 -13.32 -3.34
N ALA A 15 0.90 -12.25 -3.02
CA ALA A 15 0.79 -11.52 -1.76
C ALA A 15 -0.62 -10.93 -1.54
N LYS A 16 -1.23 -10.40 -2.62
CA LYS A 16 -2.60 -9.87 -2.60
C LYS A 16 -3.64 -10.91 -2.17
N LYS A 17 -3.38 -12.20 -2.40
CA LYS A 17 -4.30 -13.30 -2.01
C LYS A 17 -4.08 -13.78 -0.58
N ASN A 18 -2.97 -13.41 0.04
CA ASN A 18 -2.60 -13.80 1.40
C ASN A 18 -2.97 -12.70 2.39
N VAL A 19 -4.18 -12.15 2.26
CA VAL A 19 -4.72 -11.20 3.24
C VAL A 19 -4.97 -11.95 4.54
N PRO A 20 -4.54 -11.42 5.70
CA PRO A 20 -4.89 -12.02 6.99
C PRO A 20 -6.41 -12.22 7.08
N PRO A 21 -6.89 -13.36 7.60
CA PRO A 21 -8.32 -13.52 7.82
C PRO A 21 -8.80 -12.42 8.76
N GLU A 22 -10.00 -11.90 8.53
CA GLU A 22 -10.69 -11.03 9.48
C GLU A 22 -10.57 -11.63 10.88
N PHE A 23 -10.17 -10.80 11.84
CA PHE A 23 -9.86 -11.27 13.18
C PHE A 23 -11.12 -11.88 13.80
N GLU A 24 -11.11 -13.19 14.08
CA GLU A 24 -12.33 -13.91 14.47
C GLU A 24 -12.98 -13.36 15.73
N ALA A 25 -12.20 -12.72 16.62
CA ALA A 25 -12.72 -12.09 17.82
C ALA A 25 -13.65 -10.88 17.55
N TRP A 26 -13.72 -10.40 16.30
CA TRP A 26 -14.46 -9.20 15.93
C TRP A 26 -15.71 -9.47 15.11
N LYS A 27 -15.95 -10.73 14.72
CA LYS A 27 -17.16 -11.14 13.99
C LYS A 27 -18.45 -10.91 14.76
N ASP A 28 -18.36 -10.86 16.09
CA ASP A 28 -19.51 -10.61 16.98
C ASP A 28 -19.75 -9.11 17.24
N HIS A 29 -18.87 -8.22 16.76
CA HIS A 29 -19.07 -6.78 16.84
C HIS A 29 -19.89 -6.33 15.62
N GLU A 30 -21.12 -5.87 15.86
CA GLU A 30 -21.98 -5.31 14.81
C GLU A 30 -21.45 -3.97 14.25
N ASP A 31 -20.59 -3.28 15.01
CA ASP A 31 -20.04 -1.97 14.62
C ASP A 31 -18.58 -2.06 14.17
N SER A 32 -18.37 -1.90 12.86
CA SER A 32 -17.06 -1.84 12.21
C SER A 32 -16.13 -0.75 12.75
N PHE A 33 -16.68 0.33 13.32
CA PHE A 33 -15.89 1.44 13.83
C PHE A 33 -15.23 1.10 15.17
N GLU A 34 -15.94 0.43 16.08
CA GLU A 34 -15.38 -0.03 17.35
C GLU A 34 -14.26 -1.04 17.13
N VAL A 35 -14.45 -1.96 16.17
CA VAL A 35 -13.43 -2.93 15.75
C VAL A 35 -12.16 -2.22 15.27
N HIS A 36 -12.31 -1.23 14.39
CA HIS A 36 -11.18 -0.47 13.86
C HIS A 36 -10.42 0.30 14.97
N ILE A 37 -11.12 0.88 15.95
CA ILE A 37 -10.44 1.52 17.09
C ILE A 37 -9.66 0.50 17.92
N LEU A 38 -10.26 -0.66 18.21
CA LEU A 38 -9.58 -1.72 18.96
C LEU A 38 -8.37 -2.27 18.21
N GLU A 39 -8.42 -2.35 16.87
CA GLU A 39 -7.26 -2.67 16.02
C GLU A 39 -6.11 -1.72 16.23
N LEU A 40 -6.39 -0.42 16.16
CA LEU A 40 -5.38 0.62 16.31
C LEU A 40 -4.82 0.70 17.73
N GLU A 41 -5.63 0.40 18.75
CA GLU A 41 -5.21 0.48 20.16
C GLU A 41 -4.50 -0.79 20.66
N LEU A 42 -4.91 -1.98 20.20
CA LEU A 42 -4.46 -3.27 20.73
C LEU A 42 -3.66 -4.10 19.73
N GLY A 43 -3.72 -3.76 18.45
CA GLY A 43 -2.95 -4.41 17.40
C GLY A 43 -1.45 -4.24 17.59
N GLU A 44 -0.68 -5.28 17.29
CA GLU A 44 0.77 -5.16 17.25
C GLU A 44 1.20 -4.44 15.97
N ASP A 45 1.93 -3.34 16.06
CA ASP A 45 2.52 -2.75 14.86
C ASP A 45 3.61 -3.66 14.29
N LYS A 46 3.66 -3.81 12.96
CA LYS A 46 4.71 -4.56 12.28
C LYS A 46 5.23 -3.82 11.06
N PRO A 47 6.48 -4.09 10.64
CA PRO A 47 6.97 -3.63 9.35
C PRO A 47 5.98 -3.96 8.21
N MET A 48 5.74 -3.00 7.33
CA MET A 48 4.79 -3.18 6.22
C MET A 48 5.15 -4.37 5.33
N ASN A 49 6.43 -4.61 5.08
CA ASN A 49 6.90 -5.78 4.34
C ASN A 49 6.49 -7.13 4.98
N GLU A 50 6.41 -7.21 6.30
CA GLU A 50 5.94 -8.40 7.02
C GLU A 50 4.43 -8.56 6.90
N ARG A 51 3.68 -7.44 6.94
CA ARG A 51 2.23 -7.42 6.75
C ARG A 51 1.84 -7.89 5.35
N LEU A 52 2.51 -7.36 4.34
CA LEU A 52 2.26 -7.67 2.94
C LEU A 52 2.88 -9.01 2.51
N GLY A 53 3.84 -9.54 3.27
CA GLY A 53 4.58 -10.75 2.91
C GLY A 53 5.52 -10.57 1.72
N VAL A 54 5.96 -9.34 1.43
CA VAL A 54 6.83 -9.01 0.29
C VAL A 54 8.03 -8.19 0.80
N SER A 55 9.24 -8.74 0.65
CA SER A 55 10.47 -8.03 1.02
C SER A 55 10.75 -6.86 0.08
N LYS A 56 11.16 -5.71 0.60
CA LYS A 56 11.60 -4.56 -0.20
C LYS A 56 12.71 -4.91 -1.20
N GLY A 57 13.53 -5.93 -0.91
CA GLY A 57 14.66 -6.33 -1.76
C GLY A 57 14.26 -6.95 -3.11
N VAL A 58 12.99 -7.28 -3.34
CA VAL A 58 12.53 -7.79 -4.64
C VAL A 58 12.31 -6.68 -5.67
N PHE A 59 12.19 -5.44 -5.21
CA PHE A 59 11.89 -4.29 -6.04
C PHE A 59 13.17 -3.76 -6.71
N PRO A 60 13.20 -3.64 -8.05
CA PRO A 60 14.34 -3.05 -8.74
C PRO A 60 14.42 -1.53 -8.49
N PRO A 61 15.62 -0.93 -8.52
CA PRO A 61 15.79 0.52 -8.51
C PRO A 61 15.03 1.20 -9.66
N VAL A 62 14.51 2.41 -9.43
CA VAL A 62 13.70 3.15 -10.40
C VAL A 62 14.43 3.42 -11.73
N GLU A 63 15.76 3.51 -11.70
CA GLU A 63 16.61 3.72 -12.87
C GLU A 63 16.69 2.49 -13.79
N GLN A 64 16.26 1.31 -13.32
CA GLN A 64 16.26 0.07 -14.10
C GLN A 64 14.92 -0.23 -14.77
N LEU A 65 13.91 0.62 -14.54
CA LEU A 65 12.54 0.43 -15.01
C LEU A 65 12.17 1.46 -16.08
N GLU A 66 11.55 0.97 -17.14
CA GLU A 66 10.88 1.80 -18.14
C GLU A 66 9.57 2.38 -17.60
N ASP A 67 9.08 3.48 -18.19
CA ASP A 67 7.87 4.16 -17.70
C ASP A 67 6.64 3.25 -17.71
N ASP A 68 6.45 2.43 -18.75
CA ASP A 68 5.34 1.48 -18.83
C ASP A 68 5.41 0.40 -17.74
N GLU A 69 6.63 -0.02 -17.36
CA GLU A 69 6.82 -1.00 -16.29
C GLU A 69 6.54 -0.38 -14.92
N LEU A 70 6.96 0.88 -14.73
CA LEU A 70 6.67 1.64 -13.52
C LEU A 70 5.17 1.81 -13.29
N ILE A 71 4.40 2.15 -14.34
CA ILE A 71 2.95 2.28 -14.24
C ILE A 71 2.34 0.95 -13.76
N LEU A 72 2.69 -0.16 -14.40
CA LEU A 72 2.18 -1.48 -14.04
C LEU A 72 2.55 -1.89 -12.60
N ILE A 73 3.79 -1.63 -12.17
CA ILE A 73 4.25 -1.97 -10.83
C ILE A 73 3.54 -1.11 -9.78
N VAL A 74 3.41 0.20 -10.03
CA VAL A 74 2.71 1.12 -9.11
C VAL A 74 1.25 0.70 -8.95
N ASP A 75 0.54 0.43 -10.05
CA ASP A 75 -0.85 -0.04 -10.00
C ASP A 75 -0.96 -1.34 -9.17
N LYS A 76 -0.02 -2.27 -9.34
CA LYS A 76 0.00 -3.54 -8.58
C LYS A 76 0.36 -3.37 -7.11
N ILE A 77 1.20 -2.40 -6.77
CA ILE A 77 1.47 -2.04 -5.37
C ILE A 77 0.19 -1.50 -4.72
N LEU A 78 -0.51 -0.58 -5.40
CA LEU A 78 -1.75 0.02 -4.88
C LEU A 78 -2.86 -1.03 -4.71
N GLU A 79 -3.02 -1.94 -5.68
CA GLU A 79 -3.94 -3.08 -5.57
C GLU A 79 -3.61 -4.01 -4.39
N LEU A 80 -2.32 -4.22 -4.11
CA LEU A 80 -1.87 -5.02 -2.97
C LEU A 80 -2.18 -4.31 -1.65
N TRP A 81 -1.89 -3.01 -1.57
CA TRP A 81 -2.15 -2.20 -0.40
C TRP A 81 -3.65 -2.16 -0.07
N GLU A 82 -4.50 -1.89 -1.06
CA GLU A 82 -5.95 -1.87 -0.90
C GLU A 82 -6.47 -3.20 -0.36
N ALA A 83 -5.97 -4.33 -0.87
CA ALA A 83 -6.36 -5.66 -0.39
C ALA A 83 -5.99 -5.91 1.09
N HIS A 84 -5.01 -5.18 1.61
CA HIS A 84 -4.57 -5.23 3.01
C HIS A 84 -5.01 -3.98 3.81
N HIS A 85 -6.00 -3.23 3.31
CA HIS A 85 -6.55 -2.04 3.94
C HIS A 85 -5.54 -0.89 4.17
N TYR A 86 -4.50 -0.83 3.33
CA TYR A 86 -3.58 0.30 3.26
C TYR A 86 -3.92 1.14 2.03
N TYR A 87 -3.89 2.46 2.17
CA TYR A 87 -4.24 3.38 1.09
C TYR A 87 -3.14 4.42 0.93
N ALA A 88 -2.64 4.57 -0.29
CA ALA A 88 -1.73 5.65 -0.62
C ALA A 88 -2.56 6.81 -1.17
N GLU A 89 -2.62 7.90 -0.42
CA GLU A 89 -3.28 9.10 -0.88
C GLU A 89 -2.29 9.86 -1.79
N ILE A 90 -2.44 9.61 -3.09
CA ILE A 90 -1.62 10.19 -4.17
C ILE A 90 -2.56 10.93 -5.12
N LEU A 91 -2.17 12.14 -5.54
CA LEU A 91 -2.98 12.96 -6.44
C LEU A 91 -3.20 12.28 -7.80
N GLU A 92 -4.36 12.53 -8.41
CA GLU A 92 -4.69 12.02 -9.74
C GLU A 92 -3.67 12.53 -10.77
N GLY A 93 -3.13 11.62 -11.60
CA GLY A 93 -2.12 11.96 -12.61
C GLY A 93 -0.70 12.12 -12.06
N TYR A 94 -0.45 11.79 -10.79
CA TYR A 94 0.90 11.82 -10.23
C TYR A 94 1.83 10.85 -11.00
N PRO A 95 3.02 11.28 -11.43
CA PRO A 95 3.88 10.45 -12.27
C PRO A 95 4.33 9.16 -11.57
N ALA A 96 4.14 8.00 -12.21
CA ALA A 96 4.54 6.69 -11.66
C ALA A 96 6.02 6.63 -11.24
N ARG A 97 6.91 7.29 -12.01
CA ARG A 97 8.33 7.40 -11.70
C ARG A 97 8.63 8.12 -10.38
N LYS A 98 7.72 8.99 -9.93
CA LYS A 98 7.78 9.64 -8.61
C LYS A 98 7.01 8.85 -7.54
N ALA A 99 5.86 8.27 -7.90
CA ALA A 99 5.05 7.47 -6.98
C ALA A 99 5.81 6.24 -6.47
N TYR A 100 6.48 5.52 -7.36
CA TYR A 100 7.17 4.27 -7.04
C TYR A 100 8.15 4.38 -5.86
N PRO A 101 9.14 5.29 -5.86
CA PRO A 101 10.05 5.42 -4.73
C PRO A 101 9.37 5.90 -3.44
N LEU A 102 8.28 6.68 -3.53
CA LEU A 102 7.50 7.10 -2.35
C LEU A 102 6.78 5.92 -1.71
N LEU A 103 6.09 5.10 -2.51
CA LEU A 103 5.43 3.89 -2.03
C LEU A 103 6.44 2.92 -1.38
N LEU A 104 7.64 2.80 -1.94
CA LEU A 104 8.70 1.97 -1.35
C LEU A 104 9.39 2.59 -0.13
N SER A 105 9.24 3.90 0.13
CA SER A 105 9.90 4.52 1.29
C SER A 105 9.31 4.02 2.60
N VAL A 106 8.00 3.76 2.62
CA VAL A 106 7.28 3.29 3.82
C VAL A 106 7.27 1.76 3.96
N TRP A 107 7.88 1.03 3.02
CA TRP A 107 7.80 -0.45 2.97
C TRP A 107 8.41 -1.17 4.18
N GLU A 108 9.25 -0.48 4.95
CA GLU A 108 9.89 -0.99 6.18
C GLU A 108 9.40 -0.25 7.43
N GLU A 109 8.45 0.67 7.28
CA GLU A 109 7.85 1.38 8.40
C GLU A 109 6.91 0.47 9.17
N SER A 110 6.79 0.75 10.46
CA SER A 110 5.89 0.05 11.37
C SER A 110 4.47 0.53 11.14
N VAL A 111 3.58 -0.37 10.77
CA VAL A 111 2.18 -0.07 10.44
C VAL A 111 1.24 -0.91 11.33
N PRO A 112 0.06 -0.37 11.68
CA PRO A 112 -0.92 -1.13 12.42
C PRO A 112 -1.52 -2.24 11.56
N VAL A 113 -2.17 -3.20 12.21
CA VAL A 113 -3.09 -4.11 11.52
C VAL A 113 -4.39 -3.37 11.22
N CYS A 114 -4.91 -3.56 10.01
CA CYS A 114 -6.24 -3.10 9.64
C CYS A 114 -6.93 -4.22 8.87
N THR A 115 -7.98 -4.78 9.46
CA THR A 115 -8.91 -5.75 8.85
C THR A 115 -10.27 -5.11 8.62
N VAL A 116 -10.54 -4.00 9.29
CA VAL A 116 -11.72 -3.16 9.07
C VAL A 116 -11.28 -1.71 8.92
N GLY A 117 -11.92 -0.96 8.03
CA GLY A 117 -11.53 0.43 7.72
C GLY A 117 -10.30 0.51 6.81
N GLY A 118 -9.40 1.45 7.11
CA GLY A 118 -8.21 1.70 6.31
C GLY A 118 -7.14 2.50 7.04
N TYR A 119 -5.88 2.21 6.75
CA TYR A 119 -4.74 3.04 7.17
C TYR A 119 -4.22 3.81 5.95
N HIS A 120 -4.27 5.14 6.04
CA HIS A 120 -3.98 6.03 4.94
C HIS A 120 -2.59 6.64 5.10
N PHE A 121 -1.81 6.61 4.03
CA PHE A 121 -0.53 7.29 3.90
C PHE A 121 -0.71 8.53 3.05
N ASP A 122 -0.52 9.70 3.66
CA ASP A 122 -0.53 10.98 2.95
C ASP A 122 0.84 11.24 2.32
N PHE A 123 0.90 11.17 0.98
CA PHE A 123 2.13 11.43 0.20
C PHE A 123 2.19 12.83 -0.43
N TYR A 124 1.20 13.68 -0.17
CA TYR A 124 1.16 15.07 -0.61
C TYR A 124 1.34 16.00 0.58
N SER A 125 1.93 17.16 0.34
CA SER A 125 1.87 18.27 1.28
C SER A 125 0.55 19.02 1.17
N ASP A 126 0.21 19.82 2.20
CA ASP A 126 -0.94 20.74 2.14
C ASP A 126 -0.85 21.69 0.92
N GLU A 127 0.36 22.07 0.52
CA GLU A 127 0.62 22.94 -0.64
C GLU A 127 0.28 22.21 -1.95
N ASP A 128 0.71 20.95 -2.11
CA ASP A 128 0.39 20.13 -3.29
C ASP A 128 -1.13 19.91 -3.44
N LEU A 129 -1.84 19.70 -2.32
CA LEU A 129 -3.29 19.54 -2.32
C LEU A 129 -3.99 20.84 -2.75
N HIS A 130 -3.53 21.99 -2.24
CA HIS A 130 -4.08 23.29 -2.62
C HIS A 130 -3.90 23.58 -4.11
N GLU A 131 -2.69 23.40 -4.66
CA GLU A 131 -2.43 23.59 -6.09
C GLU A 131 -3.31 22.69 -6.97
N TYR A 132 -3.48 21.43 -6.58
CA TYR A 132 -4.32 20.48 -7.30
C TYR A 132 -5.80 20.92 -7.32
N LEU A 133 -6.35 21.31 -6.17
CA LEU A 133 -7.74 21.75 -6.06
C LEU A 133 -8.01 23.03 -6.87
N GLU A 134 -7.03 23.93 -6.99
CA GLU A 134 -7.14 25.17 -7.79
C GLU A 134 -6.99 24.92 -9.31
N SER A 135 -6.42 23.78 -9.70
CA SER A 135 -6.19 23.39 -11.11
C SER A 135 -7.37 22.67 -11.78
N LYS A 136 -8.41 22.30 -11.01
CA LYS A 136 -9.64 21.63 -11.48
C LYS A 136 -10.77 22.62 -11.74
#